data_AF-A0A978T4K4-F1
#
_entry.id   AF-A0A978T4K4-F1
#
_cell.length_a   1.000
_cell.length_b   1.000
_cell.length_c   1.000
_cell.angle_alpha   90.00
_cell.angle_beta   90.00
_cell.angle_gamma   90.00
#
_symmetry.space_group_name_H-M   'P 1'
#
loop_
_entity.id
_entity.type
_entity.pdbx_description
1 polymer ?
#
loop_
_entity_poly.entity_id
_entity_poly.type
_entity_poly.pdbx_seq_one_letter_code
_entity_poly.pdbx_strand_id
1 'polypeptide(L)'
;MMPVVVKRIWVAVTILLFSLPLPSQASPSITVSTCFDGKNFLDSLTKNLPHYANRIIQTTRSKYSLPVYVITAGKIDTTALPLNPTPFFNLDNTPSDGNIAQVFITTLERQYPNPNRVVETQNFHWLLLTATPQGWTLVKALTRLGYPHQDGFLLSPPRDSTNGIIGQAVQRWLRDCQFPQNVNKL
;
A
#
# COMPACT_ATOMS: atom_id res chain seq x y z
N MET A 1 77.43 31.70 18.11
CA MET A 1 77.00 30.81 19.22
C MET A 1 75.47 30.88 19.27
N MET A 2 74.63 29.86 19.09
CA MET A 2 74.65 28.45 18.66
C MET A 2 73.24 28.20 18.04
N PRO A 3 73.07 27.28 17.07
CA PRO A 3 71.74 26.95 16.55
C PRO A 3 71.02 25.94 17.45
N VAL A 4 69.72 26.16 17.71
CA VAL A 4 68.86 25.20 18.39
C VAL A 4 68.21 24.28 17.35
N VAL A 5 68.53 22.99 17.45
CA VAL A 5 68.06 21.90 16.58
C VAL A 5 66.68 21.42 17.03
N VAL A 6 65.69 21.46 16.13
CA VAL A 6 64.35 20.91 16.35
C VAL A 6 64.39 19.40 16.08
N LYS A 7 64.26 18.57 17.13
CA LYS A 7 64.07 17.12 17.00
C LYS A 7 62.59 16.80 16.81
N ARG A 8 62.20 16.33 15.61
CA ARG A 8 60.88 15.77 15.33
C ARG A 8 60.88 14.28 15.68
N ILE A 9 60.10 13.89 16.68
CA ILE A 9 59.87 12.49 17.06
C ILE A 9 58.64 12.00 16.28
N TRP A 10 58.81 10.99 15.44
CA TRP A 10 57.71 10.29 14.78
C TRP A 10 57.29 9.09 15.64
N VAL A 11 56.06 9.11 16.14
CA VAL A 11 55.43 7.95 16.79
C VAL A 11 54.74 7.14 15.71
N ALA A 12 55.22 5.93 15.45
CA ALA A 12 54.57 4.96 14.59
C ALA A 12 53.43 4.28 15.35
N VAL A 13 52.19 4.48 14.91
CA VAL A 13 51.01 3.79 15.44
C VAL A 13 50.79 2.53 14.59
N THR A 14 51.09 1.37 15.15
CA THR A 14 50.81 0.06 14.56
C THR A 14 49.36 -0.36 14.86
N ILE A 15 48.52 -0.40 13.82
CA ILE A 15 47.14 -0.88 13.90
C ILE A 15 47.13 -2.41 13.78
N LEU A 16 46.84 -3.10 14.88
CA LEU A 16 46.57 -4.54 14.92
C LEU A 16 45.12 -4.80 14.46
N LEU A 17 44.96 -5.37 13.27
CA LEU A 17 43.69 -5.89 12.74
C LEU A 17 43.31 -7.19 13.45
N PHE A 18 42.51 -7.09 14.51
CA PHE A 18 41.87 -8.24 15.17
C PHE A 18 40.55 -8.55 14.45
N SER A 19 40.55 -9.58 13.61
CA SER A 19 39.35 -10.09 12.94
C SER A 19 38.51 -10.93 13.90
N LEU A 20 37.45 -10.35 14.47
CA LEU A 20 36.41 -11.09 15.20
C LEU A 20 35.43 -11.72 14.20
N PRO A 21 35.13 -13.03 14.31
CA PRO A 21 34.12 -13.66 13.47
C PRO A 21 32.72 -13.18 13.87
N LEU A 22 31.97 -12.63 12.92
CA LEU A 22 30.56 -12.28 13.11
C LEU A 22 29.73 -13.56 13.37
N PRO A 23 28.79 -13.55 14.33
CA PRO A 23 27.85 -14.65 14.50
C PRO A 23 26.98 -14.78 13.24
N SER A 24 27.02 -15.96 12.63
CA SER A 24 26.15 -16.36 11.52
C SER A 24 24.70 -16.34 12.01
N GLN A 25 23.92 -15.35 11.56
CA GLN A 25 22.48 -15.36 11.77
C GLN A 25 21.89 -16.46 10.88
N ALA A 26 21.31 -17.48 11.51
CA ALA A 26 20.49 -18.46 10.82
C ALA A 26 19.37 -17.73 10.06
N SER A 27 19.34 -17.90 8.74
CA SER A 27 18.30 -17.33 7.89
C SER A 27 16.96 -17.96 8.24
N PRO A 28 15.90 -17.18 8.47
CA PRO A 28 14.56 -17.73 8.57
C PRO A 28 14.19 -18.37 7.23
N SER A 29 13.81 -19.64 7.28
CA SER A 29 13.21 -20.35 6.14
C SER A 29 11.85 -19.70 5.84
N ILE A 30 11.78 -18.84 4.83
CA ILE A 30 10.51 -18.18 4.47
C ILE A 30 9.71 -19.09 3.55
N THR A 31 8.55 -19.49 4.06
CA THR A 31 7.52 -20.31 3.43
C THR A 31 6.99 -19.67 2.15
N VAL A 32 6.77 -20.49 1.13
CA VAL A 32 6.09 -20.16 -0.13
C VAL A 32 4.76 -19.45 0.16
N SER A 33 4.47 -18.38 -0.58
CA SER A 33 3.34 -17.48 -0.36
C SER A 33 1.98 -18.18 -0.41
N THR A 34 1.20 -18.00 0.66
CA THR A 34 -0.12 -18.58 0.92
C THR A 34 -1.28 -17.63 0.57
N CYS A 35 -1.10 -16.67 -0.35
CA CYS A 35 -2.12 -15.63 -0.56
C CYS A 35 -3.45 -16.14 -1.15
N PHE A 36 -3.47 -17.38 -1.66
CA PHE A 36 -4.66 -18.08 -2.13
C PHE A 36 -5.00 -19.34 -1.30
N ASP A 37 -4.38 -19.55 -0.13
CA ASP A 37 -4.74 -20.65 0.77
C ASP A 37 -6.10 -20.41 1.43
N GLY A 38 -7.16 -20.65 0.66
CA GLY A 38 -8.42 -21.17 1.17
C GLY A 38 -9.03 -20.49 2.40
N LYS A 39 -8.95 -19.16 2.50
CA LYS A 39 -9.85 -18.28 3.28
C LYS A 39 -9.60 -16.83 2.85
N ASN A 40 -10.49 -16.39 1.97
CA ASN A 40 -10.74 -15.03 1.50
C ASN A 40 -9.49 -14.15 1.23
N PHE A 41 -8.96 -14.20 0.00
CA PHE A 41 -7.88 -13.30 -0.45
C PHE A 41 -8.20 -11.81 -0.18
N LEU A 42 -9.47 -11.46 -0.11
CA LEU A 42 -9.97 -10.14 0.26
C LEU A 42 -9.53 -9.71 1.67
N ASP A 43 -9.51 -10.63 2.63
CA ASP A 43 -9.03 -10.35 4.00
C ASP A 43 -7.51 -10.10 4.01
N SER A 44 -6.78 -10.84 3.17
CA SER A 44 -5.34 -10.60 2.98
C SER A 44 -5.09 -9.27 2.27
N LEU A 45 -5.94 -8.89 1.30
CA LEU A 45 -5.87 -7.61 0.62
C LEU A 45 -6.06 -6.46 1.61
N THR A 46 -7.14 -6.44 2.40
CA THR A 46 -7.40 -5.34 3.36
C THR A 46 -6.29 -5.19 4.37
N LYS A 47 -5.82 -6.30 4.94
CA LYS A 47 -4.73 -6.30 5.91
C LYS A 47 -3.45 -5.65 5.36
N ASN A 48 -3.12 -5.93 4.09
CA ASN A 48 -1.88 -5.43 3.48
C ASN A 48 -2.05 -4.09 2.75
N LEU A 49 -3.28 -3.65 2.48
CA LEU A 49 -3.56 -2.47 1.69
C LEU A 49 -2.90 -1.19 2.23
N PRO A 50 -2.91 -0.89 3.55
CA PRO A 50 -2.21 0.29 4.08
C PRO A 50 -0.71 0.29 3.76
N HIS A 51 -0.04 -0.86 3.83
CA HIS A 51 1.38 -0.97 3.52
C HIS A 51 1.66 -0.66 2.05
N TYR A 52 0.89 -1.26 1.13
CA TYR A 52 1.05 -1.01 -0.31
C TYR A 52 0.70 0.43 -0.67
N ALA A 53 -0.37 0.98 -0.11
CA ALA A 53 -0.79 2.37 -0.33
C ALA A 53 0.28 3.36 0.15
N ASN A 54 0.82 3.16 1.36
CA ASN A 54 1.87 4.01 1.91
C ASN A 54 3.15 3.93 1.08
N ARG A 55 3.50 2.76 0.52
CA ARG A 55 4.61 2.66 -0.43
C ARG A 55 4.37 3.52 -1.66
N ILE A 56 3.18 3.47 -2.27
CA ILE A 56 2.83 4.32 -3.42
C ILE A 56 2.91 5.80 -3.03
N ILE A 57 2.32 6.19 -1.90
CA ILE A 57 2.37 7.58 -1.39
C ILE A 57 3.82 8.04 -1.29
N GLN A 58 4.69 7.30 -0.61
CA GLN A 58 6.09 7.72 -0.44
C GLN A 58 6.83 7.79 -1.78
N THR A 59 6.59 6.86 -2.70
CA THR A 59 7.26 6.88 -4.00
C THR A 59 6.79 7.99 -4.94
N THR A 60 5.57 8.48 -4.76
CA THR A 60 4.97 9.52 -5.61
C THR A 60 4.96 10.90 -4.94
N ARG A 61 5.44 10.98 -3.69
CA ARG A 61 5.38 12.18 -2.89
C ARG A 61 6.25 13.30 -3.46
N SER A 62 5.66 14.49 -3.58
CA SER A 62 6.40 15.71 -3.87
C SER A 62 6.90 16.35 -2.57
N LYS A 63 7.99 17.11 -2.62
CA LYS A 63 8.49 17.88 -1.48
C LYS A 63 7.44 18.84 -0.91
N TYR A 64 6.53 19.31 -1.74
CA TYR A 64 5.50 20.30 -1.38
C TYR A 64 4.15 19.68 -1.00
N SER A 65 3.98 18.36 -1.14
CA SER A 65 2.72 17.71 -0.77
C SER A 65 2.65 17.44 0.73
N LEU A 66 1.46 17.62 1.30
CA LEU A 66 1.19 17.30 2.69
C LEU A 66 1.51 15.82 2.98
N PRO A 67 2.14 15.49 4.12
CA PRO A 67 2.30 14.12 4.54
C PRO A 67 0.92 13.49 4.79
N VAL A 68 0.62 12.43 4.03
CA VAL A 68 -0.60 11.63 4.16
C VAL A 68 -0.23 10.17 4.31
N TYR A 69 -0.98 9.43 5.12
CA TYR A 69 -0.76 8.02 5.35
C TYR A 69 -2.10 7.30 5.46
N VAL A 70 -2.21 6.14 4.82
CA VAL A 70 -3.29 5.19 5.07
C VAL A 70 -2.96 4.44 6.35
N ILE A 71 -3.82 4.54 7.35
CA ILE A 71 -3.62 3.95 8.68
C ILE A 71 -4.17 2.54 8.72
N THR A 72 -5.39 2.36 8.23
CA THR A 72 -6.05 1.05 8.18
C THR A 72 -7.05 1.00 7.02
N ALA A 73 -7.40 -0.24 6.63
CA ALA A 73 -8.51 -0.53 5.74
C ALA A 73 -9.61 -1.23 6.55
N GLY A 74 -10.86 -0.82 6.33
CA GLY A 74 -12.01 -1.42 6.98
C GLY A 74 -12.36 -2.80 6.43
N LYS A 75 -13.36 -3.43 7.05
CA LYS A 75 -13.90 -4.72 6.61
C LYS A 75 -14.45 -4.61 5.20
N ILE A 76 -14.21 -5.64 4.39
CA ILE A 76 -14.78 -5.75 3.05
C ILE A 76 -16.27 -6.07 3.10
N ASP A 77 -17.02 -5.38 2.26
CA ASP A 77 -18.38 -5.74 1.87
C ASP A 77 -18.38 -6.14 0.39
N THR A 78 -19.02 -7.25 0.06
CA THR A 78 -19.17 -7.75 -1.32
C THR A 78 -20.62 -7.74 -1.78
N THR A 79 -21.51 -7.12 -1.01
CA THR A 79 -22.92 -6.95 -1.37
C THR A 79 -22.98 -6.04 -2.60
N ALA A 80 -23.43 -6.57 -3.74
CA ALA A 80 -23.61 -5.76 -4.94
C ALA A 80 -24.54 -4.57 -4.64
N LEU A 81 -24.25 -3.39 -5.20
CA LEU A 81 -25.21 -2.30 -5.05
C LEU A 81 -26.52 -2.71 -5.75
N PRO A 82 -27.68 -2.47 -5.15
CA PRO A 82 -28.94 -2.53 -5.86
C PRO A 82 -28.92 -1.39 -6.89
N LEU A 83 -28.55 -1.73 -8.13
CA LEU A 83 -28.75 -0.82 -9.25
C LEU A 83 -30.25 -0.78 -9.50
N ASN A 84 -30.91 0.34 -9.15
CA ASN A 84 -32.28 0.54 -9.62
C ASN A 84 -32.24 0.53 -11.16
N PRO A 85 -32.92 -0.42 -11.83
CA PRO A 85 -32.99 -0.42 -13.28
C PRO A 85 -33.74 0.86 -13.67
N THR A 86 -33.01 1.85 -14.16
CA THR A 86 -33.63 2.98 -14.83
C THR A 86 -34.14 2.47 -16.19
N PRO A 87 -35.25 3.00 -16.74
CA PRO A 87 -35.80 2.54 -18.02
C PRO A 87 -34.86 2.74 -19.23
N PHE A 88 -33.72 3.41 -19.04
CA PHE A 88 -32.65 3.55 -20.03
C PHE A 88 -31.57 2.46 -19.94
N PHE A 89 -31.52 1.73 -18.83
CA PHE A 89 -30.65 0.58 -18.60
C PHE A 89 -31.53 -0.62 -18.24
N ASN A 90 -32.06 -1.29 -19.26
CA ASN A 90 -32.59 -2.65 -19.12
C ASN A 90 -31.44 -3.57 -18.69
N LEU A 91 -31.21 -3.66 -17.38
CA LEU A 91 -30.25 -4.58 -16.77
C LEU A 91 -30.80 -6.02 -16.71
N ASP A 92 -31.94 -6.30 -17.36
CA ASP A 92 -32.50 -7.64 -17.49
C ASP A 92 -31.74 -8.48 -18.54
N ASN A 93 -30.85 -7.87 -19.33
CA ASN A 93 -30.09 -8.52 -20.40
C ASN A 93 -28.61 -8.12 -20.49
N THR A 94 -28.03 -7.47 -19.47
CA THR A 94 -26.57 -7.53 -19.34
C THR A 94 -26.25 -8.88 -18.75
N PRO A 95 -25.48 -9.75 -19.43
CA PRO A 95 -24.93 -10.90 -18.74
C PRO A 95 -24.23 -10.35 -17.50
N SER A 96 -24.55 -10.92 -16.34
CA SER A 96 -23.55 -11.03 -15.28
C SER A 96 -22.36 -11.71 -15.94
N ASP A 97 -21.45 -10.91 -16.48
CA ASP A 97 -20.25 -11.40 -17.12
C ASP A 97 -19.48 -12.05 -15.97
N GLY A 98 -19.59 -13.38 -15.89
CA GLY A 98 -19.59 -14.17 -14.65
C GLY A 98 -18.29 -14.19 -13.84
N ASN A 99 -17.38 -13.26 -14.13
CA ASN A 99 -16.05 -13.15 -13.55
C ASN A 99 -15.78 -11.80 -12.86
N ILE A 100 -16.70 -10.82 -12.88
CA ILE A 100 -16.50 -9.51 -12.23
C ILE A 100 -17.04 -9.53 -10.80
N ALA A 101 -16.15 -9.41 -9.81
CA ALA A 101 -16.48 -9.24 -8.40
C ALA A 101 -16.46 -7.76 -8.00
N GLN A 102 -17.55 -7.30 -7.39
CA GLN A 102 -17.62 -5.97 -6.78
C GLN A 102 -17.22 -6.04 -5.31
N VAL A 103 -16.23 -5.23 -4.93
CA VAL A 103 -15.67 -5.20 -3.58
C VAL A 103 -15.72 -3.76 -3.07
N PHE A 104 -16.24 -3.60 -1.87
CA PHE A 104 -16.34 -2.32 -1.19
C PHE A 104 -15.40 -2.33 0.00
N ILE A 105 -14.59 -1.28 0.10
CA ILE A 105 -13.68 -1.06 1.22
C ILE A 105 -13.76 0.36 1.71
N THR A 106 -13.40 0.54 2.97
CA THR A 106 -13.12 1.85 3.54
C THR A 106 -11.65 1.95 3.91
N THR A 107 -11.11 3.17 3.89
CA THR A 107 -9.78 3.44 4.43
C THR A 107 -9.83 4.61 5.39
N LEU A 108 -9.05 4.53 6.45
CA LEU A 108 -8.80 5.66 7.34
C LEU A 108 -7.45 6.25 7.00
N GLU A 109 -7.44 7.53 6.64
CA GLU A 109 -6.24 8.27 6.30
C GLU A 109 -5.96 9.36 7.33
N ARG A 110 -4.68 9.58 7.63
CA ARG A 110 -4.20 10.70 8.44
C ARG A 110 -3.38 11.64 7.60
N GLN A 111 -3.69 12.92 7.72
CA GLN A 111 -2.95 14.00 7.11
C GLN A 111 -2.32 14.86 8.20
N TYR A 112 -1.09 15.31 7.95
CA TYR A 112 -0.30 16.12 8.88
C TYR A 112 0.00 17.48 8.26
N PRO A 113 -0.99 18.40 8.17
CA PRO A 113 -0.81 19.71 7.56
C PRO A 113 0.24 20.57 8.28
N ASN A 114 0.44 20.37 9.59
CA ASN A 114 1.51 20.97 10.38
C ASN A 114 1.80 20.08 11.62
N PRO A 115 2.90 20.32 12.36
CA PRO A 115 3.30 19.46 13.48
C PRO A 115 2.28 19.31 14.60
N ASN A 116 1.37 20.27 14.76
CA ASN A 116 0.41 20.33 15.88
C ASN A 116 -1.02 19.97 15.45
N ARG A 117 -1.22 19.53 14.20
CA ARG A 117 -2.54 19.24 13.66
C ARG A 117 -2.55 17.93 12.88
N VAL A 118 -3.46 17.05 13.27
CA VAL A 118 -3.79 15.83 12.55
C VAL A 118 -5.21 15.97 12.02
N VAL A 119 -5.41 15.61 10.76
CA VAL A 119 -6.74 15.53 10.14
C VAL A 119 -6.96 14.08 9.73
N GLU A 120 -8.06 13.49 10.19
CA GLU A 120 -8.47 12.14 9.81
C GLU A 120 -9.58 12.21 8.76
N THR A 121 -9.44 11.41 7.70
CA THR A 121 -10.45 11.29 6.63
C THR A 121 -10.78 9.83 6.42
N GLN A 122 -12.06 9.52 6.26
CA GLN A 122 -12.52 8.18 5.92
C GLN A 122 -12.94 8.14 4.45
N ASN A 123 -12.23 7.37 3.64
CA ASN A 123 -12.51 7.25 2.22
C ASN A 123 -13.20 5.91 1.92
N PHE A 124 -14.04 5.91 0.90
CA PHE A 124 -14.88 4.77 0.52
C PHE A 124 -14.54 4.40 -0.91
N HIS A 125 -14.27 3.12 -1.16
CA HIS A 125 -13.80 2.67 -2.46
C HIS A 125 -14.63 1.50 -2.97
N TRP A 126 -14.98 1.58 -4.25
CA TRP A 126 -15.54 0.49 -5.02
C TRP A 126 -14.43 -0.06 -5.89
N LEU A 127 -14.14 -1.35 -5.77
CA LEU A 127 -13.19 -2.06 -6.60
C LEU A 127 -13.97 -3.07 -7.44
N LEU A 128 -13.78 -3.02 -8.74
CA LEU A 128 -14.26 -4.04 -9.66
C LEU A 128 -13.07 -4.91 -10.02
N LEU A 129 -13.10 -6.15 -9.57
CA LEU A 129 -12.05 -7.14 -9.79
C LEU A 129 -12.54 -8.18 -10.78
N THR A 130 -11.68 -8.69 -11.64
CA THR A 130 -12.01 -9.84 -12.50
C THR A 130 -10.99 -10.95 -12.38
N ALA A 131 -11.45 -12.18 -12.40
CA ALA A 131 -10.58 -13.35 -12.49
C ALA A 131 -10.04 -13.49 -13.93
N THR A 132 -8.76 -13.81 -14.06
CA THR A 132 -8.09 -14.18 -15.31
C THR A 132 -7.33 -15.50 -15.09
N PRO A 133 -6.87 -16.19 -16.16
CA PRO A 133 -6.05 -17.39 -16.00
C PRO A 133 -4.77 -17.17 -15.18
N GLN A 134 -4.27 -15.94 -15.11
CA GLN A 134 -3.07 -15.55 -14.35
C GLN A 134 -3.40 -15.08 -12.92
N GLY A 135 -4.69 -14.94 -12.59
CA GLY A 135 -5.18 -14.49 -11.28
C GLY A 135 -6.09 -13.27 -11.34
N TRP A 136 -6.40 -12.70 -10.18
CA TRP A 136 -7.29 -11.54 -10.05
C TRP A 136 -6.66 -10.23 -10.53
N THR A 137 -7.44 -9.43 -11.26
CA THR A 137 -6.99 -8.13 -11.78
C THR A 137 -8.00 -7.04 -11.42
N LEU A 138 -7.51 -5.81 -11.22
CA LEU A 138 -8.37 -4.64 -11.00
C LEU A 138 -8.82 -4.08 -12.36
N VAL A 139 -10.13 -4.05 -12.59
CA VAL A 139 -10.76 -3.44 -13.77
C VAL A 139 -10.98 -1.95 -13.55
N LYS A 140 -11.56 -1.60 -12.39
CA LYS A 140 -11.93 -0.23 -12.06
C LYS A 140 -11.87 0.01 -10.57
N ALA A 141 -11.42 1.19 -10.16
CA ALA A 141 -11.66 1.70 -8.82
C ALA A 141 -12.39 3.05 -8.86
N LEU A 142 -13.40 3.21 -8.01
CA LEU A 142 -14.04 4.49 -7.74
C LEU A 142 -13.83 4.85 -6.27
N THR A 143 -13.68 6.13 -5.97
CA THR A 143 -13.53 6.62 -4.59
C THR A 143 -14.48 7.77 -4.30
N ARG A 144 -15.10 7.73 -3.12
CA ARG A 144 -15.68 8.91 -2.45
C ARG A 144 -14.81 9.28 -1.27
N LEU A 145 -14.38 10.53 -1.25
CA LEU A 145 -13.69 11.13 -0.11
C LEU A 145 -14.71 11.49 0.97
N GLY A 146 -14.42 11.14 2.22
CA GLY A 146 -15.20 11.50 3.40
C GLY A 146 -14.41 12.44 4.30
N TYR A 147 -14.81 13.71 4.31
CA TYR A 147 -14.19 14.75 5.12
C TYR A 147 -14.92 14.90 6.45
N PRO A 148 -14.22 15.03 7.59
CA PRO A 148 -14.88 15.21 8.88
C PRO A 148 -15.75 16.47 8.87
N HIS A 149 -16.99 16.32 9.35
CA HIS A 149 -18.02 17.35 9.47
C HIS A 149 -18.76 17.19 10.80
N GLN A 150 -19.49 18.21 11.25
CA GLN A 150 -20.02 18.33 12.63
C GLN A 150 -20.74 17.06 13.13
N ASP A 151 -21.50 16.38 12.26
CA ASP A 151 -22.27 15.16 12.59
C ASP A 151 -21.80 13.90 11.83
N GLY A 152 -20.55 13.87 11.34
CA GLY A 152 -20.00 12.70 10.65
C GLY A 152 -19.05 13.06 9.50
N PHE A 153 -19.34 12.55 8.29
CA PHE A 153 -18.50 12.81 7.12
C PHE A 153 -19.28 13.46 5.98
N LEU A 154 -18.75 14.56 5.44
CA LEU A 154 -19.21 15.11 4.17
C LEU A 154 -18.59 14.29 3.03
N LEU A 155 -19.45 13.63 2.26
CA LEU A 155 -19.03 12.74 1.17
C LEU A 155 -18.98 13.47 -0.17
N SER A 156 -17.83 13.45 -0.82
CA SER A 156 -17.69 13.88 -2.21
C SER A 156 -18.44 12.93 -3.19
N PRO A 157 -18.74 13.38 -4.42
CA PRO A 157 -19.16 12.50 -5.49
C PRO A 157 -18.10 11.42 -5.80
N PRO A 158 -18.50 10.21 -6.20
CA PRO A 158 -17.55 9.19 -6.65
C PRO A 158 -16.72 9.68 -7.82
N ARG A 159 -15.40 9.45 -7.77
CA ARG A 159 -14.47 9.74 -8.87
C ARG A 159 -13.68 8.50 -9.24
N ASP A 160 -13.27 8.40 -10.50
CA ASP A 160 -12.34 7.37 -10.92
C ASP A 160 -11.01 7.51 -10.18
N SER A 161 -10.63 6.44 -9.50
CA SER A 161 -9.40 6.33 -8.72
C SER A 161 -8.62 5.07 -9.08
N THR A 162 -8.85 4.51 -10.28
CA THR A 162 -8.16 3.30 -10.77
C THR A 162 -6.65 3.50 -10.78
N ASN A 163 -6.20 4.67 -11.22
CA ASN A 163 -4.79 5.09 -11.16
C ASN A 163 -4.46 5.90 -9.90
N GLY A 164 -5.37 5.98 -8.93
CA GLY A 164 -5.12 6.61 -7.63
C GLY A 164 -4.30 5.72 -6.71
N ILE A 165 -3.95 6.24 -5.51
CA ILE A 165 -3.12 5.53 -4.52
C ILE A 165 -3.69 4.13 -4.22
N ILE A 166 -4.98 4.05 -3.89
CA ILE A 166 -5.63 2.77 -3.54
C ILE A 166 -5.73 1.84 -4.75
N GLY A 167 -6.08 2.34 -5.94
CA GLY A 167 -6.16 1.52 -7.15
C GLY A 167 -4.80 0.91 -7.51
N GLN A 168 -3.73 1.72 -7.49
CA GLN A 168 -2.37 1.24 -7.73
C GLN A 168 -1.88 0.28 -6.64
N ALA A 169 -2.25 0.52 -5.37
CA ALA A 169 -1.91 -0.36 -4.26
C ALA A 169 -2.54 -1.74 -4.43
N VAL A 170 -3.83 -1.80 -4.79
CA VAL A 170 -4.56 -3.04 -5.09
C VAL A 170 -3.92 -3.76 -6.27
N GLN A 171 -3.66 -3.06 -7.39
CA GLN A 171 -3.01 -3.65 -8.57
C GLN A 171 -1.65 -4.27 -8.23
N ARG A 172 -0.82 -3.57 -7.44
CA ARG A 172 0.49 -4.06 -7.05
C ARG A 172 0.40 -5.24 -6.09
N TRP A 173 -0.51 -5.19 -5.11
CA TRP A 173 -0.73 -6.32 -4.21
C TRP A 173 -1.20 -7.57 -4.95
N LEU A 174 -2.14 -7.43 -5.90
CA LEU A 174 -2.62 -8.53 -6.73
C LEU A 174 -1.49 -9.15 -7.55
N ARG A 175 -0.63 -8.31 -8.14
CA ARG A 175 0.56 -8.78 -8.88
C ARG A 175 1.53 -9.51 -7.97
N ASP A 176 1.88 -8.94 -6.81
CA ASP A 176 2.86 -9.52 -5.89
C ASP A 176 2.33 -10.82 -5.26
N CYS A 177 1.01 -10.95 -5.10
CA CYS A 177 0.36 -12.20 -4.69
C CYS A 177 0.43 -13.27 -5.81
N GLN A 178 0.21 -12.90 -7.08
CA GLN A 178 0.34 -13.82 -8.22
C GLN A 178 1.79 -14.24 -8.49
N PHE A 179 2.73 -13.31 -8.34
CA PHE A 179 4.14 -13.48 -8.65
C PHE A 179 5.01 -13.02 -7.47
N PRO A 180 5.10 -13.85 -6.41
CA PRO A 180 5.92 -13.54 -5.24
C PRO A 180 7.37 -13.31 -5.68
N GLN A 181 7.89 -12.12 -5.41
CA GLN A 181 9.27 -11.81 -5.76
C GLN A 181 10.22 -12.52 -4.79
N ASN A 182 11.12 -13.36 -5.31
CA ASN A 182 12.24 -13.91 -4.55
C ASN A 182 13.26 -12.81 -4.29
N VAL A 183 13.29 -12.26 -3.08
CA VAL A 183 14.16 -11.12 -2.70
C VAL A 183 15.66 -11.49 -2.64
N ASN A 184 16.03 -12.76 -2.85
CA ASN A 184 17.41 -13.25 -2.74
C ASN A 184 18.17 -13.35 -4.08
N LYS A 185 17.99 -12.39 -4.99
CA LYS A 185 18.75 -12.37 -6.25
C LYS A 185 19.27 -10.97 -6.60
N LEU A 186 20.11 -10.43 -5.72
CA LEU A 186 21.12 -9.40 -6.02
C LEU A 186 22.36 -9.67 -5.17
#